data_AF-A0A6P7T8K6-F1
#
_entry.id   AF-A0A6P7T8K6-F1
#
_cell.length_a   1.000
_cell.length_b   1.000
_cell.length_c   1.000
_cell.angle_alpha   90.00
_cell.angle_beta   90.00
_cell.angle_gamma   90.00
#
_symmetry.space_group_name_H-M   'P 1'
#
loop_
_entity.id
_entity.type
_entity.pdbx_description
1 polymer ?
#
loop_
_entity_poly.entity_id
_entity_poly.type
_entity_poly.pdbx_seq_one_letter_code
_entity_poly.pdbx_strand_id
1 'polypeptide(L)'
;MHRLENILIVTAMFFSHILLAPTVQGGICWLHRIRDVCTITYEMNMTKDECCQLQLAYNPFTYWTPENLAFSDIVRYHALHGGISNCNSCRTNCENVNCGANKVCRMRGGQPRCICAPNCTLPSRFQNYRGKLCGSDGKEYRNHCSLLKYNCRHRKSVSIAYLGACRNSCQGVSCYSTRKRCIEDRTTLPHCVYCNQRCSPNQIRRYLCDENGNTHNSFCHLISTACQQGRSIRLAYHGRCRENANCSNIVCPSGKTCLTDPRNGRPVCYACNRHCEHVPSVRVCGTNNRTYENYCDLSASACKQGIYIKAVHAGSCKSSNDTQSLENHNNYSSASTTANP
;
A
#
# COMPACT_ATOMS: atom_id res chain seq x y z
N MET A 1 78.10 -13.55 -72.74
CA MET A 1 78.67 -14.91 -72.75
C MET A 1 78.15 -15.66 -71.53
N HIS A 2 77.69 -16.89 -71.75
CA HIS A 2 77.26 -17.87 -70.75
C HIS A 2 78.17 -17.96 -69.52
N ARG A 3 77.57 -18.24 -68.36
CA ARG A 3 77.92 -19.43 -67.56
C ARG A 3 76.80 -19.78 -66.58
N LEU A 4 76.39 -21.05 -66.63
CA LEU A 4 75.54 -21.73 -65.66
C LEU A 4 76.31 -21.93 -64.34
N GLU A 5 75.62 -21.91 -63.20
CA GLU A 5 75.55 -23.06 -62.29
C GLU A 5 74.59 -22.85 -61.08
N ASN A 6 73.87 -23.93 -60.78
CA ASN A 6 73.36 -24.40 -59.49
C ASN A 6 72.24 -23.62 -58.75
N ILE A 7 71.01 -24.13 -58.86
CA ILE A 7 69.93 -23.88 -57.88
C ILE A 7 69.66 -25.18 -57.12
N LEU A 8 70.08 -25.17 -55.85
CA LEU A 8 69.79 -26.15 -54.82
C LEU A 8 68.36 -25.90 -54.30
N ILE A 9 67.48 -26.89 -54.40
CA ILE A 9 66.11 -26.82 -53.85
C ILE A 9 66.20 -27.03 -52.33
N VAL A 10 65.98 -25.96 -51.56
CA VAL A 10 65.76 -26.04 -50.11
C VAL A 10 64.28 -25.84 -49.84
N THR A 11 63.66 -26.86 -49.24
CA THR A 11 62.27 -26.89 -48.80
C THR A 11 62.05 -25.91 -47.64
N ALA A 12 61.25 -24.87 -47.87
CA ALA A 12 60.86 -23.92 -46.83
C ALA A 12 59.65 -24.44 -46.03
N MET A 13 59.83 -24.55 -44.72
CA MET A 13 58.81 -24.93 -43.74
C MET A 13 57.67 -23.89 -43.69
N PHE A 14 56.43 -24.34 -43.86
CA PHE A 14 55.24 -23.58 -43.49
C PHE A 14 55.15 -23.50 -41.96
N PHE A 15 55.56 -22.38 -41.37
CA PHE A 15 55.21 -22.05 -39.98
C PHE A 15 53.88 -21.29 -39.96
N SER A 16 52.86 -21.98 -39.45
CA SER A 16 51.53 -21.47 -39.17
C SER A 16 51.62 -20.37 -38.09
N HIS A 17 51.50 -19.10 -38.46
CA HIS A 17 51.18 -18.05 -37.50
C HIS A 17 49.67 -18.05 -37.24
N ILE A 18 49.23 -18.94 -36.36
CA ILE A 18 47.97 -18.76 -35.65
C ILE A 18 48.17 -17.55 -34.73
N LEU A 19 47.64 -16.39 -35.16
CA LEU A 19 47.38 -15.27 -34.26
C LEU A 19 46.40 -15.75 -33.19
N LEU A 20 46.92 -16.18 -32.04
CA LEU A 20 46.13 -16.27 -30.81
C LEU A 20 45.62 -14.86 -30.52
N ALA A 21 44.36 -14.61 -30.84
CA ALA A 21 43.66 -13.45 -30.30
C ALA A 21 43.82 -13.47 -28.78
N PRO A 22 44.18 -12.36 -28.13
CA PRO A 22 44.26 -12.33 -26.67
C PRO A 22 42.91 -12.78 -26.14
N THR A 23 42.90 -13.80 -25.28
CA THR A 23 41.71 -14.15 -24.51
C THR A 23 41.34 -12.90 -23.73
N VAL A 24 40.28 -12.21 -24.13
CA VAL A 24 39.78 -11.04 -23.42
C VAL A 24 39.33 -11.56 -22.06
N GLN A 25 40.21 -11.44 -21.06
CA GLN A 25 39.94 -11.93 -19.72
C GLN A 25 38.86 -11.03 -19.13
N GLY A 26 37.64 -11.56 -19.07
CA GLY A 26 36.48 -10.81 -18.60
C GLY A 26 36.63 -10.46 -17.13
N GLY A 27 36.15 -9.28 -16.75
CA GLY A 27 36.08 -8.84 -15.36
C GLY A 27 34.80 -9.33 -14.68
N ILE A 28 34.39 -8.66 -13.62
CA ILE A 28 33.14 -8.95 -12.91
C ILE A 28 32.17 -7.78 -13.06
N CYS A 29 30.94 -8.08 -13.45
CA CYS A 29 29.84 -7.12 -13.51
C CYS A 29 29.02 -7.15 -12.21
N TRP A 30 28.56 -5.99 -11.75
CA TRP A 30 27.91 -5.82 -10.46
C TRP A 30 26.64 -4.97 -10.56
N LEU A 31 25.66 -5.27 -9.72
CA LEU A 31 24.35 -4.60 -9.65
C LEU A 31 24.26 -3.50 -8.58
N HIS A 32 25.20 -3.48 -7.63
CA HIS A 32 25.11 -2.59 -6.48
C HIS A 32 26.49 -2.12 -6.03
N ARG A 33 26.56 -0.85 -5.62
CA ARG A 33 27.73 -0.20 -5.05
C ARG A 33 27.35 0.51 -3.77
N ILE A 34 28.08 0.25 -2.69
CA ILE A 34 27.97 0.98 -1.42
C ILE A 34 29.24 1.79 -1.26
N ARG A 35 29.12 3.13 -1.23
CA ARG A 35 30.27 4.04 -1.30
C ARG A 35 31.11 3.74 -2.55
N ASP A 36 32.30 3.15 -2.36
CA ASP A 36 33.27 2.85 -3.41
C ASP A 36 33.49 1.34 -3.63
N VAL A 37 32.71 0.49 -2.95
CA VAL A 37 32.81 -0.98 -3.09
C VAL A 37 31.60 -1.58 -3.80
N CYS A 38 31.85 -2.53 -4.70
CA CYS A 38 30.87 -3.33 -5.42
C CYS A 38 30.38 -4.47 -4.51
N THR A 39 29.07 -4.72 -4.44
CA THR A 39 28.50 -5.63 -3.42
C THR A 39 27.51 -6.68 -3.89
N ILE A 40 27.02 -6.63 -5.13
CA ILE A 40 26.09 -7.64 -5.65
C ILE A 40 26.57 -8.01 -7.03
N THR A 41 27.07 -9.23 -7.19
CA THR A 41 27.53 -9.76 -8.47
C THR A 41 26.34 -9.96 -9.41
N TYR A 42 26.50 -9.53 -10.67
CA TYR A 42 25.59 -9.86 -11.76
C TYR A 42 26.11 -11.11 -12.47
N GLU A 43 27.31 -11.01 -13.05
CA GLU A 43 27.94 -12.04 -13.87
C GLU A 43 29.47 -11.90 -13.77
N MET A 44 30.18 -13.03 -13.82
CA MET A 44 31.64 -13.09 -13.85
C MET A 44 32.14 -13.35 -15.27
N ASN A 45 33.41 -13.06 -15.54
CA ASN A 45 34.02 -13.21 -16.87
C ASN A 45 33.26 -12.41 -17.95
N MET A 46 32.86 -11.19 -17.62
CA MET A 46 32.14 -10.28 -18.49
C MET A 46 33.00 -9.06 -18.82
N THR A 47 33.03 -8.66 -20.09
CA THR A 47 33.72 -7.44 -20.50
C THR A 47 33.01 -6.20 -19.93
N LYS A 48 33.75 -5.10 -19.83
CA LYS A 48 33.18 -3.83 -19.38
C LYS A 48 32.03 -3.38 -20.28
N ASP A 49 32.19 -3.53 -21.60
CA ASP A 49 31.20 -3.07 -22.57
C ASP A 49 29.90 -3.88 -22.48
N GLU A 50 30.00 -5.22 -22.39
CA GLU A 50 28.84 -6.09 -22.16
C GLU A 50 28.11 -5.70 -20.87
N CYS A 51 28.85 -5.48 -19.76
CA CYS A 51 28.27 -5.08 -18.48
C CYS A 51 27.56 -3.71 -18.54
N CYS A 52 28.13 -2.75 -19.27
CA CYS A 52 27.60 -1.38 -19.34
C CYS A 52 26.45 -1.20 -20.36
N GLN A 53 26.28 -2.16 -21.27
CA GLN A 53 25.18 -2.22 -22.24
C GLN A 53 23.94 -2.96 -21.72
N LEU A 54 24.00 -3.58 -20.53
CA LEU A 54 22.87 -4.28 -19.92
C LEU A 54 21.64 -3.37 -19.76
N GLN A 55 20.49 -3.84 -20.25
CA GLN A 55 19.20 -3.18 -20.12
C GLN A 55 18.37 -3.84 -19.02
N LEU A 56 18.64 -3.48 -17.77
CA LEU A 56 17.94 -4.03 -16.62
C LEU A 56 16.62 -3.29 -16.36
N ALA A 57 15.51 -4.03 -16.25
CA ALA A 57 14.15 -3.48 -16.18
C ALA A 57 13.85 -2.57 -14.97
N TYR A 58 14.66 -2.62 -13.91
CA TYR A 58 14.35 -1.94 -12.63
C TYR A 58 15.48 -1.08 -12.04
N ASN A 59 16.72 -1.29 -12.49
CA ASN A 59 17.90 -0.56 -12.03
C ASN A 59 18.91 -0.42 -13.18
N PRO A 60 19.03 0.76 -13.81
CA PRO A 60 19.93 0.96 -14.95
C PRO A 60 21.40 1.16 -14.55
N PHE A 61 21.74 1.05 -13.26
CA PHE A 61 23.10 1.26 -12.78
C PHE A 61 23.82 -0.07 -12.57
N THR A 62 24.79 -0.34 -13.43
CA THR A 62 25.76 -1.42 -13.31
C THR A 62 27.14 -0.87 -12.97
N TYR A 63 27.98 -1.74 -12.43
CA TYR A 63 29.36 -1.44 -12.06
C TYR A 63 30.26 -2.57 -12.52
N TRP A 64 31.54 -2.29 -12.73
CA TRP A 64 32.47 -3.25 -13.29
C TRP A 64 33.83 -3.15 -12.60
N THR A 65 34.44 -4.31 -12.34
CA THR A 65 35.81 -4.43 -11.86
C THR A 65 36.63 -5.28 -12.84
N PRO A 66 37.90 -4.94 -13.10
CA PRO A 66 38.75 -5.69 -14.02
C PRO A 66 39.24 -7.02 -13.44
N GLU A 67 39.18 -7.20 -12.12
CA GLU A 67 39.72 -8.41 -11.47
C GLU A 67 38.87 -9.63 -11.82
N ASN A 68 39.53 -10.73 -12.18
CA ASN A 68 38.90 -12.04 -12.32
C ASN A 68 39.14 -12.82 -11.02
N LEU A 69 38.27 -12.59 -10.04
CA LEU A 69 38.37 -13.18 -8.70
C LEU A 69 37.64 -14.53 -8.64
N ALA A 70 38.24 -15.51 -7.96
CA ALA A 70 37.52 -16.72 -7.60
C ALA A 70 36.38 -16.38 -6.62
N PHE A 71 35.31 -17.18 -6.64
CA PHE A 71 34.16 -16.97 -5.75
C PHE A 71 34.55 -16.93 -4.27
N SER A 72 35.52 -17.73 -3.85
CA SER A 72 36.07 -17.73 -2.49
C SER A 72 36.70 -16.39 -2.09
N ASP A 73 37.39 -15.73 -3.02
CA ASP A 73 37.96 -14.40 -2.78
C ASP A 73 36.86 -13.35 -2.66
N ILE A 74 35.84 -13.41 -3.53
CA ILE A 74 34.69 -12.50 -3.44
C ILE A 74 34.06 -12.59 -2.05
N VAL A 75 33.81 -13.81 -1.55
CA VAL A 75 33.28 -14.04 -0.20
C VAL A 75 34.20 -13.45 0.88
N ARG A 76 35.51 -13.66 0.77
CA ARG A 76 36.50 -13.12 1.72
C ARG A 76 36.50 -11.59 1.74
N TYR A 77 36.53 -10.93 0.58
CA TYR A 77 36.49 -9.46 0.50
C TYR A 77 35.16 -8.90 1.02
N HIS A 78 34.06 -9.59 0.77
CA HIS A 78 32.77 -9.23 1.35
C HIS A 78 32.77 -9.27 2.87
N ALA A 79 33.33 -10.32 3.47
CA ALA A 79 33.40 -10.48 4.92
C ALA A 79 34.33 -9.45 5.59
N LEU A 80 35.47 -9.14 4.96
CA LEU A 80 36.52 -8.30 5.55
C LEU A 80 36.38 -6.82 5.22
N HIS A 81 35.87 -6.48 4.03
CA HIS A 81 35.87 -5.13 3.48
C HIS A 81 34.47 -4.65 3.05
N GLY A 82 33.45 -5.49 3.16
CA GLY A 82 32.08 -5.16 2.77
C GLY A 82 31.81 -5.18 1.26
N GLY A 83 32.81 -5.54 0.44
CA GLY A 83 32.70 -5.63 -1.01
C GLY A 83 34.05 -5.53 -1.72
N ILE A 84 34.01 -5.44 -3.05
CA ILE A 84 35.21 -5.33 -3.90
C ILE A 84 35.51 -3.85 -4.20
N SER A 85 36.75 -3.43 -3.98
CA SER A 85 37.26 -2.08 -4.31
C SER A 85 37.36 -1.84 -5.83
N ASN A 86 37.81 -0.65 -6.25
CA ASN A 86 37.96 -0.29 -7.68
C ASN A 86 36.65 -0.43 -8.49
N CYS A 87 35.52 -0.21 -7.82
CA CYS A 87 34.18 -0.42 -8.38
C CYS A 87 33.79 0.72 -9.33
N ASN A 88 34.11 0.54 -10.62
CA ASN A 88 33.87 1.54 -11.66
C ASN A 88 32.40 1.55 -12.06
N SER A 89 31.75 2.71 -12.05
CA SER A 89 30.37 2.81 -12.51
C SER A 89 30.31 2.84 -14.03
N CYS A 90 29.38 2.08 -14.61
CA CYS A 90 29.10 2.12 -16.05
C CYS A 90 28.44 3.43 -16.50
N ARG A 91 27.82 4.17 -15.58
CA ARG A 91 27.12 5.42 -15.87
C ARG A 91 27.63 6.52 -14.94
N THR A 92 28.27 7.52 -15.51
CA THR A 92 28.81 8.68 -14.75
C THR A 92 27.86 9.87 -14.75
N ASN A 93 26.92 9.92 -15.71
CA ASN A 93 25.92 10.97 -15.86
C ASN A 93 24.53 10.35 -16.16
N CYS A 94 23.55 11.20 -16.47
CA CYS A 94 22.19 10.76 -16.78
C CYS A 94 21.91 10.54 -18.27
N GLU A 95 22.93 10.60 -19.14
CA GLU A 95 22.77 10.39 -20.57
C GLU A 95 22.43 8.92 -20.84
N ASN A 96 21.39 8.71 -21.65
CA ASN A 96 20.88 7.39 -22.03
C ASN A 96 20.49 6.49 -20.82
N VAL A 97 20.19 7.08 -19.65
CA VAL A 97 19.72 6.34 -18.48
C VAL A 97 18.20 6.20 -18.51
N ASN A 98 17.70 5.00 -18.76
CA ASN A 98 16.28 4.69 -18.65
C ASN A 98 15.92 4.22 -17.23
N CYS A 99 15.23 5.07 -16.48
CA CYS A 99 14.79 4.76 -15.11
C CYS A 99 13.47 3.98 -15.03
N GLY A 100 12.78 3.74 -16.15
CA GLY A 100 11.45 3.15 -16.20
C GLY A 100 10.34 4.12 -15.76
N ALA A 101 9.12 3.58 -15.62
CA ALA A 101 7.92 4.38 -15.39
C ALA A 101 7.97 5.21 -14.10
N ASN A 102 7.48 6.46 -14.18
CA ASN A 102 7.37 7.40 -13.07
C ASN A 102 8.69 7.73 -12.36
N LYS A 103 9.83 7.54 -13.03
CA LYS A 103 11.16 7.89 -12.52
C LYS A 103 11.93 8.69 -13.55
N VAL A 104 12.83 9.54 -13.07
CA VAL A 104 13.74 10.33 -13.90
C VAL A 104 15.15 10.26 -13.32
N CYS A 105 16.16 10.24 -14.18
CA CYS A 105 17.54 10.32 -13.73
C CYS A 105 17.87 11.76 -13.33
N ARG A 106 18.49 11.95 -12.17
CA ARG A 106 19.11 13.22 -11.76
C ARG A 106 20.45 12.99 -11.09
N MET A 107 21.36 13.94 -11.26
CA MET A 107 22.63 13.97 -10.53
C MET A 107 22.38 14.35 -9.06
N ARG A 108 22.90 13.53 -8.14
CA ARG A 108 22.83 13.72 -6.68
C ARG A 108 24.19 13.37 -6.09
N GLY A 109 24.86 14.34 -5.46
CA GLY A 109 26.20 14.13 -4.90
C GLY A 109 27.21 13.63 -5.94
N GLY A 110 27.18 14.19 -7.15
CA GLY A 110 28.06 13.81 -8.26
C GLY A 110 27.74 12.46 -8.93
N GLN A 111 26.68 11.74 -8.53
CA GLN A 111 26.31 10.45 -9.11
C GLN A 111 24.92 10.48 -9.73
N PRO A 112 24.69 9.78 -10.87
CA PRO A 112 23.37 9.64 -11.45
C PRO A 112 22.49 8.73 -10.59
N ARG A 113 21.26 9.17 -10.31
CA ARG A 113 20.29 8.42 -9.51
C ARG A 113 18.91 8.50 -10.14
N CYS A 114 18.23 7.37 -10.23
CA CYS A 114 16.82 7.31 -10.62
C CYS A 114 15.93 7.69 -9.44
N ILE A 115 15.20 8.80 -9.56
CA ILE A 115 14.31 9.31 -8.52
C ILE A 115 12.86 9.26 -8.98
N CYS A 116 11.93 9.00 -8.06
CA CYS A 116 10.49 9.01 -8.35
C CYS A 116 10.01 10.42 -8.76
N ALA A 117 9.53 10.51 -9.99
CA ALA A 117 8.93 11.70 -10.61
C ALA A 117 7.61 11.32 -11.30
N PRO A 118 6.58 10.91 -10.54
CA PRO A 118 5.27 10.61 -11.11
C PRO A 118 4.58 11.88 -11.62
N ASN A 119 3.64 11.72 -12.55
CA ASN A 119 2.76 12.81 -12.95
C ASN A 119 1.82 13.15 -11.77
N CYS A 120 2.05 14.31 -11.15
CA CYS A 120 1.34 14.73 -9.94
C CYS A 120 0.01 15.46 -10.23
N THR A 121 -0.39 15.57 -11.48
CA THR A 121 -1.62 16.27 -11.90
C THR A 121 -2.86 15.50 -11.42
N LEU A 122 -3.77 16.22 -10.77
CA LEU A 122 -5.10 15.70 -10.43
C LEU A 122 -6.04 15.86 -11.64
N PRO A 123 -7.09 15.02 -11.76
CA PRO A 123 -8.18 15.23 -12.72
C PRO A 123 -8.73 16.66 -12.63
N SER A 124 -9.18 17.21 -13.76
CA SER A 124 -9.48 18.65 -13.92
C SER A 124 -10.34 19.24 -12.80
N ARG A 125 -11.33 18.48 -12.30
CA ARG A 125 -12.19 18.89 -11.19
C ARG A 125 -11.43 19.24 -9.90
N PHE A 126 -10.29 18.61 -9.65
CA PHE A 126 -9.47 18.81 -8.44
C PHE A 126 -8.09 19.38 -8.77
N GLN A 127 -7.91 19.94 -9.97
CA GLN A 127 -6.62 20.45 -10.43
C GLN A 127 -6.05 21.54 -9.51
N ASN A 128 -6.90 22.27 -8.80
CA ASN A 128 -6.53 23.30 -7.83
C ASN A 128 -6.38 22.79 -6.39
N TYR A 129 -6.72 21.52 -6.13
CA TYR A 129 -6.57 20.97 -4.79
C TYR A 129 -5.09 20.76 -4.45
N ARG A 130 -4.64 21.35 -3.33
CA ARG A 130 -3.26 21.25 -2.81
C ARG A 130 -3.20 20.72 -1.39
N GLY A 131 -4.35 20.39 -0.80
CA GLY A 131 -4.47 19.92 0.57
C GLY A 131 -4.04 18.46 0.78
N LYS A 132 -4.17 18.04 2.04
CA LYS A 132 -3.96 16.65 2.48
C LYS A 132 -4.98 15.70 1.85
N LEU A 133 -4.68 14.41 1.83
CA LEU A 133 -5.64 13.40 1.42
C LEU A 133 -5.51 12.15 2.29
N CYS A 134 -6.57 11.37 2.35
CA CYS A 134 -6.53 10.05 2.95
C CYS A 134 -6.34 9.00 1.85
N GLY A 135 -5.32 8.15 2.02
CA GLY A 135 -5.06 7.03 1.14
C GLY A 135 -5.99 5.84 1.41
N SER A 136 -6.13 4.95 0.44
CA SER A 136 -6.86 3.68 0.58
C SER A 136 -6.23 2.70 1.56
N ASP A 137 -5.02 3.01 2.04
CA ASP A 137 -4.31 2.32 3.12
C ASP A 137 -4.61 2.92 4.51
N GLY A 138 -5.52 3.90 4.60
CA GLY A 138 -5.88 4.58 5.85
C GLY A 138 -4.83 5.59 6.33
N LYS A 139 -3.80 5.88 5.52
CA LYS A 139 -2.75 6.84 5.87
C LYS A 139 -3.03 8.22 5.30
N GLU A 140 -2.71 9.25 6.07
CA GLU A 140 -2.74 10.62 5.60
C GLU A 140 -1.49 10.96 4.77
N TYR A 141 -1.70 11.60 3.63
CA TYR A 141 -0.65 12.10 2.75
C TYR A 141 -0.76 13.62 2.61
N ARG A 142 0.39 14.31 2.60
CA ARG A 142 0.45 15.78 2.50
C ARG A 142 -0.28 16.32 1.26
N ASN A 143 -0.21 15.60 0.15
CA ASN A 143 -0.90 15.87 -1.12
C ASN A 143 -0.80 14.67 -2.07
N HIS A 144 -1.46 14.76 -3.24
CA HIS A 144 -1.46 13.73 -4.29
C HIS A 144 -0.05 13.30 -4.72
N CYS A 145 0.85 14.26 -4.93
CA CYS A 145 2.21 13.99 -5.37
C CYS A 145 2.99 13.17 -4.33
N SER A 146 2.78 13.44 -3.04
CA SER A 146 3.42 12.69 -1.96
C SER A 146 2.94 11.23 -1.89
N LEU A 147 1.66 10.96 -2.16
CA LEU A 147 1.10 9.61 -2.26
C LEU A 147 1.71 8.86 -3.45
N LEU A 148 1.76 9.48 -4.64
CA LEU A 148 2.35 8.83 -5.82
C LEU A 148 3.85 8.54 -5.65
N LYS A 149 4.59 9.45 -5.01
CA LYS A 149 6.00 9.22 -4.66
C LYS A 149 6.16 8.10 -3.64
N TYR A 150 5.26 7.99 -2.67
CA TYR A 150 5.26 6.88 -1.72
C TYR A 150 5.05 5.54 -2.43
N ASN A 151 4.05 5.46 -3.32
CA ASN A 151 3.79 4.28 -4.16
C ASN A 151 5.03 3.86 -4.95
N CYS A 152 5.65 4.80 -5.65
CA CYS A 152 6.85 4.54 -6.45
C CYS A 152 8.04 4.03 -5.61
N ARG A 153 8.26 4.59 -4.42
CA ARG A 153 9.38 4.21 -3.54
C ARG A 153 9.18 2.85 -2.87
N HIS A 154 7.96 2.52 -2.48
CA HIS A 154 7.65 1.33 -1.67
C HIS A 154 6.96 0.22 -2.47
N ARG A 155 6.86 0.38 -3.80
CA ARG A 155 6.14 -0.55 -4.71
C ARG A 155 4.72 -0.83 -4.22
N LYS A 156 4.02 0.24 -3.81
CA LYS A 156 2.62 0.19 -3.37
C LYS A 156 1.71 0.77 -4.44
N SER A 157 0.42 0.45 -4.34
CA SER A 157 -0.64 0.92 -5.23
C SER A 157 -1.75 1.63 -4.43
N VAL A 158 -1.36 2.46 -3.46
CA VAL A 158 -2.31 3.23 -2.66
C VAL A 158 -3.04 4.21 -3.57
N SER A 159 -4.37 4.23 -3.49
CA SER A 159 -5.22 5.18 -4.21
C SER A 159 -5.75 6.24 -3.27
N ILE A 160 -6.35 7.31 -3.80
CA ILE A 160 -7.03 8.30 -2.95
C ILE A 160 -8.35 7.69 -2.47
N ALA A 161 -8.52 7.55 -1.15
CA ALA A 161 -9.80 7.19 -0.55
C ALA A 161 -10.76 8.40 -0.59
N TYR A 162 -10.31 9.54 -0.08
CA TYR A 162 -11.03 10.81 -0.08
C TYR A 162 -10.07 12.00 0.14
N LEU A 163 -10.58 13.20 -0.13
CA LEU A 163 -9.82 14.45 0.06
C LEU A 163 -9.86 14.90 1.53
N GLY A 164 -8.79 15.55 1.98
CA GLY A 164 -8.63 15.99 3.37
C GLY A 164 -7.88 14.99 4.26
N ALA A 165 -7.75 15.32 5.54
CA ALA A 165 -7.18 14.44 6.56
C ALA A 165 -8.02 13.17 6.73
N CYS A 166 -7.39 12.06 7.13
CA CYS A 166 -8.14 10.85 7.47
C CYS A 166 -9.07 11.11 8.68
N ARG A 167 -10.29 10.58 8.62
CA ARG A 167 -11.35 10.75 9.62
C ARG A 167 -11.78 9.40 10.18
N ASN A 168 -12.48 9.44 11.32
CA ASN A 168 -13.06 8.29 12.01
C ASN A 168 -14.59 8.18 11.85
N SER A 169 -15.17 9.00 10.97
CA SER A 169 -16.59 9.03 10.60
C SER A 169 -16.73 9.68 9.21
N CYS A 170 -17.93 9.63 8.63
CA CYS A 170 -18.22 10.32 7.38
C CYS A 170 -18.39 11.84 7.52
N GLN A 171 -18.37 12.38 8.75
CA GLN A 171 -18.49 13.82 8.98
C GLN A 171 -17.28 14.57 8.40
N GLY A 172 -17.54 15.49 7.48
CA GLY A 172 -16.50 16.27 6.80
C GLY A 172 -15.68 15.50 5.76
N VAL A 173 -16.10 14.28 5.40
CA VAL A 173 -15.46 13.49 4.34
C VAL A 173 -16.08 13.85 2.99
N SER A 174 -15.23 14.33 2.07
CA SER A 174 -15.63 14.59 0.68
C SER A 174 -15.02 13.54 -0.24
N CYS A 175 -15.87 12.71 -0.83
CA CYS A 175 -15.43 11.66 -1.73
C CYS A 175 -14.81 12.23 -3.00
N TYR A 176 -13.70 11.62 -3.40
CA TYR A 176 -12.96 12.02 -4.59
C TYR A 176 -13.78 11.94 -5.90
N SER A 177 -14.84 11.14 -5.94
CA SER A 177 -15.76 11.07 -7.08
C SER A 177 -17.17 11.48 -6.65
N THR A 178 -17.87 12.29 -7.44
CA THR A 178 -19.29 12.65 -7.20
C THR A 178 -20.22 11.46 -7.25
N ARG A 179 -19.83 10.39 -7.95
CA ARG A 179 -20.62 9.16 -8.04
C ARG A 179 -20.45 8.26 -6.82
N LYS A 180 -19.54 8.62 -5.91
CA LYS A 180 -19.30 7.88 -4.67
C LYS A 180 -19.96 8.60 -3.51
N ARG A 181 -20.47 7.82 -2.56
CA ARG A 181 -20.98 8.28 -1.27
C ARG A 181 -20.08 7.79 -0.16
N CYS A 182 -20.01 8.55 0.93
CA CYS A 182 -19.32 8.09 2.13
C CYS A 182 -20.24 7.13 2.88
N ILE A 183 -19.71 5.97 3.24
CA ILE A 183 -20.35 4.98 4.12
C ILE A 183 -19.39 4.65 5.26
N GLU A 184 -19.91 4.61 6.47
CA GLU A 184 -19.18 4.12 7.63
C GLU A 184 -19.19 2.58 7.70
N ASP A 185 -18.04 1.97 7.91
CA ASP A 185 -17.94 0.53 8.13
C ASP A 185 -18.36 0.12 9.55
N ARG A 186 -18.12 -1.15 9.90
CA ARG A 186 -18.45 -1.74 11.21
C ARG A 186 -17.65 -1.15 12.36
N THR A 187 -16.57 -0.44 12.06
CA THR A 187 -15.68 0.27 12.99
C THR A 187 -15.87 1.79 12.93
N THR A 188 -16.86 2.27 12.16
CA THR A 188 -17.15 3.67 11.81
C THR A 188 -16.14 4.35 10.90
N LEU A 189 -15.13 3.63 10.39
CA LEU A 189 -14.20 4.22 9.44
C LEU A 189 -14.94 4.58 8.14
N PRO A 190 -14.68 5.76 7.57
CA PRO A 190 -15.35 6.23 6.37
C PRO A 190 -14.77 5.59 5.10
N HIS A 191 -15.66 5.15 4.21
CA HIS A 191 -15.32 4.57 2.91
C HIS A 191 -16.12 5.23 1.79
N CYS A 192 -15.43 5.70 0.76
CA CYS A 192 -16.07 6.27 -0.43
C CYS A 192 -16.35 5.18 -1.48
N VAL A 193 -17.61 4.78 -1.58
CA VAL A 193 -18.06 3.65 -2.42
C VAL A 193 -19.13 4.06 -3.42
N TYR A 194 -19.31 3.27 -4.47
CA TYR A 194 -20.41 3.46 -5.43
C TYR A 194 -21.71 2.89 -4.87
N CYS A 195 -22.78 3.66 -5.01
CA CYS A 195 -24.11 3.26 -4.57
C CYS A 195 -25.09 3.28 -5.73
N ASN A 196 -25.01 2.23 -6.53
CA ASN A 196 -25.80 2.03 -7.74
C ASN A 196 -26.68 0.77 -7.63
N GLN A 197 -27.01 0.33 -6.42
CA GLN A 197 -27.80 -0.87 -6.19
C GLN A 197 -29.20 -0.68 -6.79
N ARG A 198 -29.51 -1.46 -7.83
CA ARG A 198 -30.83 -1.54 -8.45
C ARG A 198 -31.41 -2.91 -8.14
N CYS A 199 -32.44 -2.94 -7.30
CA CYS A 199 -33.07 -4.18 -6.89
C CYS A 199 -34.23 -4.51 -7.83
N SER A 200 -34.24 -5.73 -8.37
CA SER A 200 -35.30 -6.17 -9.28
C SER A 200 -36.63 -6.32 -8.52
N PRO A 201 -37.75 -5.79 -9.06
CA PRO A 201 -39.07 -5.95 -8.44
C PRO A 201 -39.54 -7.41 -8.46
N ASN A 202 -39.06 -8.21 -9.42
CA ASN A 202 -39.43 -9.63 -9.59
C ASN A 202 -38.52 -10.58 -8.80
N GLN A 203 -37.64 -10.07 -7.94
CA GLN A 203 -36.74 -10.92 -7.15
C GLN A 203 -37.53 -11.71 -6.09
N ILE A 204 -37.22 -13.00 -5.94
CA ILE A 204 -37.74 -13.84 -4.85
C ILE A 204 -37.44 -13.16 -3.51
N ARG A 205 -38.50 -12.87 -2.76
CA ARG A 205 -38.39 -12.20 -1.46
C ARG A 205 -37.77 -13.15 -0.43
N ARG A 206 -36.52 -12.86 -0.07
CA ARG A 206 -35.82 -13.51 1.05
C ARG A 206 -35.66 -12.46 2.13
N TYR A 207 -36.69 -12.34 2.96
CA TYR A 207 -36.75 -11.31 3.99
C TYR A 207 -35.56 -11.40 4.95
N LEU A 208 -35.10 -10.24 5.42
CA LEU A 208 -33.99 -10.10 6.34
C LEU A 208 -34.37 -9.12 7.44
N CYS A 209 -34.08 -9.46 8.70
CA CYS A 209 -34.22 -8.53 9.81
C CYS A 209 -32.87 -7.92 10.13
N ASP A 210 -32.77 -6.60 10.16
CA ASP A 210 -31.54 -5.91 10.57
C ASP A 210 -31.43 -5.69 12.08
N GLU A 211 -30.24 -5.29 12.54
CA GLU A 211 -29.94 -5.02 13.96
C GLU A 211 -30.78 -3.91 14.59
N ASN A 212 -31.44 -3.07 13.78
CA ASN A 212 -32.31 -1.99 14.23
C ASN A 212 -33.79 -2.41 14.25
N GLY A 213 -34.12 -3.65 13.87
CA GLY A 213 -35.48 -4.15 13.82
C GLY A 213 -36.24 -3.82 12.53
N ASN A 214 -35.56 -3.43 11.45
CA ASN A 214 -36.21 -3.20 10.15
C ASN A 214 -36.17 -4.46 9.29
N THR A 215 -37.29 -4.75 8.63
CA THR A 215 -37.41 -5.85 7.68
C THR A 215 -37.05 -5.39 6.27
N HIS A 216 -36.13 -6.09 5.62
CA HIS A 216 -35.70 -5.85 4.25
C HIS A 216 -36.20 -6.97 3.33
N ASN A 217 -36.63 -6.63 2.12
CA ASN A 217 -37.23 -7.60 1.18
C ASN A 217 -36.21 -8.60 0.59
N SER A 218 -34.95 -8.18 0.47
CA SER A 218 -33.84 -9.01 0.01
C SER A 218 -32.50 -8.41 0.47
N PHE A 219 -31.42 -9.15 0.24
CA PHE A 219 -30.06 -8.66 0.51
C PHE A 219 -29.72 -7.40 -0.29
N CYS A 220 -30.24 -7.28 -1.53
CA CYS A 220 -30.08 -6.07 -2.34
C CYS A 220 -30.69 -4.85 -1.63
N HIS A 221 -31.91 -5.00 -1.11
CA HIS A 221 -32.60 -3.92 -0.41
C HIS A 221 -31.84 -3.51 0.85
N LEU A 222 -31.32 -4.48 1.61
CA LEU A 222 -30.49 -4.21 2.79
C LEU A 222 -29.24 -3.38 2.45
N ILE A 223 -28.50 -3.75 1.39
CA ILE A 223 -27.32 -2.98 0.93
C ILE A 223 -27.74 -1.58 0.44
N SER A 224 -28.83 -1.50 -0.32
CA SER A 224 -29.36 -0.22 -0.82
C SER A 224 -29.66 0.73 0.34
N THR A 225 -30.37 0.25 1.37
CA THR A 225 -30.65 1.01 2.59
C THR A 225 -29.38 1.39 3.34
N ALA A 226 -28.42 0.48 3.51
CA ALA A 226 -27.14 0.78 4.16
C ALA A 226 -26.40 1.94 3.46
N CYS A 227 -26.38 1.95 2.12
CA CYS A 227 -25.79 3.08 1.43
C CYS A 227 -26.60 4.37 1.58
N GLN A 228 -27.93 4.31 1.45
CA GLN A 228 -28.77 5.50 1.63
C GLN A 228 -28.55 6.15 2.99
N GLN A 229 -28.42 5.32 4.04
CA GLN A 229 -28.13 5.76 5.41
C GLN A 229 -26.67 6.16 5.65
N GLY A 230 -25.75 5.91 4.71
CA GLY A 230 -24.33 6.25 4.87
C GLY A 230 -23.60 5.42 5.93
N ARG A 231 -24.11 4.24 6.29
CA ARG A 231 -23.48 3.36 7.28
C ARG A 231 -23.80 1.90 7.04
N SER A 232 -22.89 1.03 7.45
CA SER A 232 -23.09 -0.41 7.43
C SER A 232 -24.24 -0.79 8.37
N ILE A 233 -25.20 -1.54 7.83
CA ILE A 233 -26.32 -2.11 8.61
C ILE A 233 -26.01 -3.58 8.82
N ARG A 234 -25.96 -4.02 10.08
CA ARG A 234 -25.74 -5.44 10.37
C ARG A 234 -27.03 -6.22 10.23
N LEU A 235 -26.94 -7.39 9.58
CA LEU A 235 -28.01 -8.36 9.58
C LEU A 235 -28.17 -8.95 10.99
N ALA A 236 -29.39 -8.90 11.53
CA ALA A 236 -29.73 -9.56 12.79
C ALA A 236 -29.95 -11.05 12.56
N TYR A 237 -30.88 -11.41 11.69
CA TYR A 237 -31.23 -12.79 11.34
C TYR A 237 -32.02 -12.87 10.03
N HIS A 238 -32.19 -14.07 9.47
CA HIS A 238 -32.98 -14.30 8.27
C HIS A 238 -34.49 -14.36 8.58
N GLY A 239 -35.31 -13.80 7.70
CA GLY A 239 -36.76 -13.68 7.87
C GLY A 239 -37.20 -12.25 8.20
N ARG A 240 -38.50 -12.08 8.46
CA ARG A 240 -39.06 -10.79 8.88
C ARG A 240 -38.71 -10.51 10.34
N CYS A 241 -38.60 -9.24 10.71
CA CYS A 241 -38.49 -8.87 12.12
C CYS A 241 -39.75 -9.30 12.89
N ARG A 242 -39.56 -9.84 14.09
CA ARG A 242 -40.64 -10.25 15.01
C ARG A 242 -40.48 -9.44 16.28
N GLU A 243 -41.57 -8.97 16.87
CA GLU A 243 -41.52 -8.16 18.10
C GLU A 243 -40.98 -8.97 19.28
N ASN A 244 -41.46 -10.20 19.46
CA ASN A 244 -41.01 -11.11 20.52
C ASN A 244 -39.75 -11.92 20.16
N ALA A 245 -38.95 -11.47 19.19
CA ALA A 245 -37.72 -12.16 18.83
C ALA A 245 -36.72 -12.11 20.00
N ASN A 246 -36.16 -13.26 20.38
CA ASN A 246 -35.05 -13.37 21.34
C ASN A 246 -34.17 -14.58 20.99
N CYS A 247 -33.05 -14.78 21.70
CA CYS A 247 -32.12 -15.86 21.38
C CYS A 247 -32.65 -17.27 21.70
N SER A 248 -33.77 -17.41 22.42
CA SER A 248 -34.42 -18.70 22.65
C SER A 248 -35.30 -19.13 21.47
N ASN A 249 -35.76 -18.20 20.63
CA ASN A 249 -36.67 -18.49 19.51
C ASN A 249 -36.11 -18.13 18.13
N ILE A 250 -34.91 -17.57 18.05
CA ILE A 250 -34.19 -17.31 16.80
C ILE A 250 -33.16 -18.41 16.56
N VAL A 251 -33.29 -19.08 15.42
CA VAL A 251 -32.32 -20.08 14.97
C VAL A 251 -31.30 -19.42 14.08
N CYS A 252 -30.04 -19.40 14.52
CA CYS A 252 -28.94 -18.86 13.74
C CYS A 252 -28.37 -19.86 12.74
N PRO A 253 -27.90 -19.41 11.56
CA PRO A 253 -27.19 -20.28 10.62
C PRO A 253 -25.96 -20.94 11.24
N SER A 254 -25.53 -22.08 10.69
CA SER A 254 -24.37 -22.83 11.15
C SER A 254 -23.13 -21.95 11.33
N GLY A 255 -22.42 -22.14 12.45
CA GLY A 255 -21.23 -21.36 12.80
C GLY A 255 -21.50 -19.96 13.35
N LYS A 256 -22.78 -19.58 13.55
CA LYS A 256 -23.14 -18.33 14.23
C LYS A 256 -23.77 -18.60 15.59
N THR A 257 -23.46 -17.74 16.55
CA THR A 257 -24.06 -17.73 17.89
C THR A 257 -25.08 -16.60 17.97
N CYS A 258 -26.20 -16.81 18.65
CA CYS A 258 -27.14 -15.72 18.93
C CYS A 258 -26.64 -14.90 20.12
N LEU A 259 -26.51 -13.59 19.92
CA LEU A 259 -26.15 -12.63 20.97
C LEU A 259 -27.32 -11.67 21.21
N THR A 260 -27.60 -11.34 22.46
CA THR A 260 -28.64 -10.39 22.83
C THR A 260 -28.06 -8.98 22.92
N ASP A 261 -28.67 -7.99 22.25
CA ASP A 261 -28.29 -6.59 22.45
C ASP A 261 -28.86 -6.07 23.77
N PRO A 262 -28.01 -5.71 24.76
CA PRO A 262 -28.47 -5.31 26.09
C PRO A 262 -29.28 -4.01 26.08
N ARG A 263 -29.21 -3.21 25.00
CA ARG A 263 -29.89 -1.91 24.92
C ARG A 263 -31.37 -2.02 24.54
N ASN A 264 -31.76 -3.08 23.83
CA ASN A 264 -33.11 -3.23 23.29
C ASN A 264 -33.65 -4.67 23.32
N GLY A 265 -32.88 -5.62 23.86
CA GLY A 265 -33.25 -7.03 23.98
C GLY A 265 -33.28 -7.81 22.66
N ARG A 266 -32.91 -7.19 21.52
CA ARG A 266 -33.04 -7.84 20.22
C ARG A 266 -31.95 -8.90 20.01
N PRO A 267 -32.30 -10.05 19.41
CA PRO A 267 -31.36 -11.11 19.11
C PRO A 267 -30.60 -10.79 17.84
N VAL A 268 -29.32 -11.14 17.84
CA VAL A 268 -28.51 -11.03 16.66
C VAL A 268 -27.61 -12.24 16.46
N CYS A 269 -27.75 -12.89 15.31
CA CYS A 269 -26.83 -13.92 14.87
C CYS A 269 -25.47 -13.33 14.51
N TYR A 270 -24.44 -13.81 15.19
CA TYR A 270 -23.08 -13.28 15.12
C TYR A 270 -22.07 -14.37 14.81
N ALA A 271 -21.11 -14.07 13.93
CA ALA A 271 -20.02 -14.98 13.62
C ALA A 271 -18.91 -14.76 14.65
N CYS A 272 -18.73 -15.72 15.55
CA CYS A 272 -17.72 -15.67 16.58
C CYS A 272 -16.37 -16.13 16.02
N ASN A 273 -15.50 -15.19 15.66
CA ASN A 273 -14.11 -15.52 15.37
C ASN A 273 -13.34 -15.65 16.69
N ARG A 274 -12.61 -16.75 16.85
CA ARG A 274 -11.75 -16.99 18.03
C ARG A 274 -10.27 -16.74 17.75
N HIS A 275 -9.90 -16.48 16.49
CA HIS A 275 -8.52 -16.23 16.07
C HIS A 275 -8.37 -14.78 15.61
N CYS A 276 -7.76 -13.96 16.46
CA CYS A 276 -7.50 -12.54 16.20
C CYS A 276 -6.01 -12.23 15.92
N GLU A 277 -5.22 -13.26 15.66
CA GLU A 277 -3.81 -13.12 15.28
C GLU A 277 -3.68 -12.42 13.92
N HIS A 278 -2.68 -11.54 13.78
CA HIS A 278 -2.37 -10.81 12.54
C HIS A 278 -3.48 -9.85 12.04
N VAL A 279 -4.43 -9.47 12.90
CA VAL A 279 -5.45 -8.47 12.57
C VAL A 279 -4.88 -7.06 12.76
N PRO A 280 -5.11 -6.11 11.83
CA PRO A 280 -4.68 -4.72 12.00
C PRO A 280 -5.18 -4.12 13.32
N SER A 281 -4.28 -3.52 14.09
CA SER A 281 -4.55 -2.89 15.40
C SER A 281 -5.22 -1.53 15.27
N VAL A 282 -6.41 -1.49 14.68
CA VAL A 282 -7.26 -0.29 14.69
C VAL A 282 -8.20 -0.38 15.89
N ARG A 283 -7.90 0.38 16.95
CA ARG A 283 -8.71 0.41 18.17
C ARG A 283 -10.16 0.80 17.88
N VAL A 284 -11.09 0.28 18.68
CA VAL A 284 -12.51 0.60 18.58
C VAL A 284 -13.13 0.77 19.97
N CYS A 285 -14.01 1.75 20.11
CA CYS A 285 -14.85 1.92 21.29
C CYS A 285 -16.15 1.12 21.12
N GLY A 286 -16.47 0.22 22.04
CA GLY A 286 -17.71 -0.55 22.02
C GLY A 286 -18.89 0.16 22.69
N THR A 287 -20.11 -0.32 22.44
CA THR A 287 -21.34 0.16 23.11
C THR A 287 -21.35 -0.05 24.61
N ASN A 288 -20.46 -0.89 25.14
CA ASN A 288 -20.23 -1.07 26.57
C ASN A 288 -19.16 -0.11 27.14
N ASN A 289 -18.85 0.97 26.43
CA ASN A 289 -17.86 1.99 26.80
C ASN A 289 -16.45 1.43 27.08
N ARG A 290 -16.11 0.29 26.46
CA ARG A 290 -14.80 -0.35 26.56
C ARG A 290 -14.05 -0.20 25.25
N THR A 291 -12.77 0.14 25.35
CA THR A 291 -11.84 0.13 24.21
C THR A 291 -11.36 -1.29 23.94
N TYR A 292 -11.34 -1.67 22.67
CA TYR A 292 -10.76 -2.92 22.18
C TYR A 292 -9.60 -2.62 21.23
N GLU A 293 -8.58 -3.47 21.24
CA GLU A 293 -7.38 -3.30 20.40
C GLU A 293 -7.71 -3.34 18.90
N ASN A 294 -8.69 -4.16 18.52
CA ASN A 294 -9.27 -4.18 17.19
C ASN A 294 -10.72 -4.71 17.22
N TYR A 295 -11.38 -4.69 16.06
CA TYR A 295 -12.75 -5.20 15.94
C TYR A 295 -12.88 -6.71 16.19
N CYS A 296 -11.83 -7.51 15.94
CA CYS A 296 -11.83 -8.94 16.25
C CYS A 296 -11.90 -9.17 17.76
N ASP A 297 -11.13 -8.42 18.55
CA ASP A 297 -11.17 -8.52 20.02
C ASP A 297 -12.53 -8.09 20.59
N LEU A 298 -13.15 -7.05 20.01
CA LEU A 298 -14.53 -6.67 20.33
C LEU A 298 -15.49 -7.82 20.05
N SER A 299 -15.38 -8.44 18.88
CA SER A 299 -16.21 -9.58 18.46
C SER A 299 -16.03 -10.79 19.37
N ALA A 300 -14.78 -11.16 19.69
CA ALA A 300 -14.46 -12.27 20.58
C ALA A 300 -15.00 -12.04 22.00
N SER A 301 -14.87 -10.80 22.50
CA SER A 301 -15.42 -10.38 23.80
C SER A 301 -16.95 -10.44 23.83
N ALA A 302 -17.63 -9.96 22.77
CA ALA A 302 -19.08 -10.05 22.63
C ALA A 302 -19.57 -11.51 22.70
N CYS A 303 -18.89 -12.40 21.98
CA CYS A 303 -19.19 -13.83 21.99
C CYS A 303 -18.94 -14.49 23.34
N LYS A 304 -17.83 -14.17 24.01
CA LYS A 304 -17.51 -14.70 25.35
C LYS A 304 -18.57 -14.31 26.38
N GLN A 305 -19.12 -13.10 26.26
CA GLN A 305 -20.12 -12.57 27.19
C GLN A 305 -21.57 -12.91 26.80
N GLY A 306 -21.82 -13.42 25.58
CA GLY A 306 -23.18 -13.70 25.09
C GLY A 306 -24.01 -12.45 24.78
N ILE A 307 -23.38 -11.27 24.74
CA ILE A 307 -24.06 -9.99 24.48
C ILE A 307 -23.56 -9.36 23.18
N TYR A 308 -24.45 -8.69 22.45
CA TYR A 308 -24.04 -7.96 21.26
C TYR A 308 -23.38 -6.65 21.64
N ILE A 309 -22.14 -6.47 21.22
CA ILE A 309 -21.39 -5.22 21.34
C ILE A 309 -21.22 -4.65 19.94
N LYS A 310 -21.64 -3.40 19.73
CA LYS A 310 -21.47 -2.67 18.47
C LYS A 310 -20.33 -1.65 18.65
N ALA A 311 -19.52 -1.42 17.63
CA ALA A 311 -18.57 -0.31 17.68
C ALA A 311 -19.32 1.02 17.60
N VAL A 312 -18.99 1.95 18.48
CA VAL A 312 -19.53 3.31 18.54
C VAL A 312 -18.70 4.25 17.68
N HIS A 313 -17.38 4.15 17.76
CA HIS A 313 -16.46 4.84 16.88
C HIS A 313 -15.09 4.15 16.82
N ALA A 314 -14.33 4.41 15.76
CA ALA A 314 -12.91 4.07 15.69
C ALA A 314 -12.09 4.88 16.71
N GLY A 315 -11.03 4.28 17.22
CA GLY A 315 -10.21 4.80 18.31
C GLY A 315 -10.65 4.32 19.70
N SER A 316 -9.94 4.77 20.72
CA SER A 316 -10.26 4.50 22.13
C SER A 316 -11.48 5.28 22.59
N CYS A 317 -12.29 4.72 23.49
CA CYS A 317 -13.36 5.46 24.15
C CYS A 317 -12.79 6.71 24.84
N LYS A 318 -13.54 7.81 24.83
CA LYS A 318 -13.18 9.02 25.59
C LYS A 318 -13.19 8.70 27.08
N SER A 319 -12.20 9.18 27.82
CA SER A 319 -12.28 9.12 29.28
C SER A 319 -13.31 10.14 29.77
N SER A 320 -13.97 9.88 30.90
CA SER A 320 -14.91 10.83 31.52
C SER A 320 -14.28 12.19 31.89
N ASN A 321 -12.95 12.31 31.80
CA ASN A 321 -12.21 13.53 32.10
C ASN A 321 -11.87 14.37 30.85
N ASP A 322 -12.15 13.88 29.63
CA ASP A 322 -11.82 14.60 28.38
C ASP A 322 -12.85 15.66 27.98
N THR A 323 -13.89 15.88 28.79
CA THR A 323 -14.91 16.92 28.58
C THR A 323 -14.46 18.32 29.02
N GLN A 324 -13.34 18.47 29.72
CA GLN A 324 -12.84 19.77 30.20
C GLN A 324 -11.85 20.49 29.27
N SER A 325 -11.42 19.88 28.15
CA SER A 325 -10.44 20.48 27.25
C SER A 325 -11.04 21.20 26.03
N LEU A 326 -12.38 21.29 25.93
CA LEU A 326 -13.08 22.00 24.85
C LEU A 326 -13.75 23.31 25.28
N GLU A 327 -13.73 23.67 26.57
CA GLU A 327 -14.26 24.95 27.07
C GLU A 327 -13.21 26.08 27.13
N ASN A 328 -11.91 25.78 26.99
CA ASN A 328 -10.82 26.77 27.06
C ASN A 328 -10.38 27.36 25.69
N HIS A 329 -11.22 27.31 24.66
CA HIS A 329 -10.96 27.96 23.37
C HIS A 329 -11.98 29.04 22.97
N ASN A 330 -12.86 29.47 23.88
CA ASN A 330 -13.82 30.56 23.63
C ASN A 330 -13.46 31.92 24.26
N ASN A 331 -12.23 32.12 24.74
CA ASN A 331 -11.78 33.42 25.27
C ASN A 331 -10.78 34.15 24.37
N TYR A 332 -11.13 34.32 23.09
CA TYR A 332 -10.52 35.37 22.27
C TYR A 332 -11.48 35.87 21.20
N SER A 333 -12.52 36.61 21.59
CA SER A 333 -13.28 37.52 20.72
C SER A 333 -14.23 38.39 21.55
N SER A 334 -13.75 39.50 22.09
CA SER A 334 -14.59 40.67 22.42
C SER A 334 -13.73 41.86 22.84
N ALA A 335 -13.40 42.73 21.87
CA ALA A 335 -13.28 44.19 22.02
C ALA A 335 -12.63 44.74 20.74
N SER A 336 -13.04 45.83 20.10
CA SER A 336 -14.27 46.61 20.09
C SER A 336 -14.15 47.45 18.83
N THR A 337 -15.12 47.37 17.94
CA THR A 337 -15.32 48.33 16.85
C THR A 337 -15.95 49.58 17.43
N THR A 338 -15.20 50.67 17.54
CA THR A 338 -15.77 52.02 17.66
C THR A 338 -15.49 52.77 16.36
N ALA A 339 -16.58 53.14 15.72
CA ALA A 339 -16.62 53.96 14.53
C ALA A 339 -16.41 55.44 14.88
N ASN A 340 -15.73 56.13 13.96
CA ASN A 340 -15.94 57.51 13.48
C ASN A 340 -15.57 58.69 14.39
N PRO A 341 -15.33 59.90 13.82
CA PRO A 341 -15.76 60.43 12.50
C PRO A 341 -14.74 60.31 11.36
#